data_AF-W7PZI2-F1
#
_entry.id   AF-W7PZI2-F1
#
_cell.length_a   1.000
_cell.length_b   1.000
_cell.length_c   1.000
_cell.angle_alpha   90.00
_cell.angle_beta   90.00
_cell.angle_gamma   90.00
#
_symmetry.space_group_name_H-M   'P 1'
#
loop_
_entity.id
_entity.type
_entity.pdbx_description
1 polymer ?
#
loop_
_entity_poly.entity_id
_entity_poly.type
_entity_poly.pdbx_seq_one_letter_code
_entity_poly.pdbx_strand_id
1 'polypeptide(L)' 'MSNFRTERIGLTNAARLLGVSVNELKAAIHQGTPLRGVTPPQPVVRAGGNRGNLLFLAGDVMDCAETMSKAGRGA' A
#
# COMPACT_ATOMS: atom_id res chain seq x y z
N MET A 1 -20.54 12.08 4.88
CA MET A 1 -20.09 10.70 4.64
C MET A 1 -18.58 10.74 4.57
N SER A 2 -17.87 10.11 5.50
CA SER A 2 -16.42 10.25 5.62
C SER A 2 -15.73 9.58 4.44
N ASN A 3 -15.08 10.37 3.58
CA ASN A 3 -14.29 9.89 2.45
C ASN A 3 -12.95 9.29 2.94
N PHE A 4 -13.01 8.26 3.79
CA PHE A 4 -11.84 7.54 4.30
C PHE A 4 -10.96 7.05 3.14
N ARG A 5 -11.57 6.67 2.02
CA ARG A 5 -10.85 6.26 0.80
C ARG A 5 -9.90 7.34 0.24
N THR A 6 -10.17 8.62 0.49
CA THR A 6 -9.29 9.72 0.07
C THR A 6 -8.31 10.17 1.16
N GLU A 7 -8.35 9.56 2.34
CA GLU A 7 -7.40 9.88 3.40
C GLU A 7 -6.00 9.38 3.03
N ARG A 8 -5.01 10.20 3.37
CA ARG A 8 -3.59 9.89 3.18
C ARG A 8 -3.11 9.13 4.40
N ILE A 9 -2.76 7.87 4.21
CA ILE A 9 -2.18 7.02 5.23
C ILE A 9 -0.69 6.82 4.98
N GLY A 10 0.08 6.77 6.06
CA GLY A 10 1.51 6.48 5.97
C GLY A 10 1.78 5.01 5.63
N LEU A 11 3.02 4.73 5.20
CA LEU A 11 3.53 3.39 4.90
C LEU A 11 3.22 2.35 5.98
N THR A 12 3.37 2.70 7.26
CA THR A 12 3.09 1.79 8.39
C THR A 12 1.62 1.37 8.45
N ASN A 13 0.70 2.32 8.25
CA ASN A 13 -0.73 2.03 8.23
C ASN A 13 -1.10 1.21 7.00
N ALA A 14 -0.50 1.53 5.85
CA ALA A 14 -0.73 0.78 4.61
C ALA A 14 -0.28 -0.68 4.73
N ALA A 15 0.93 -0.90 5.25
CA ALA A 15 1.46 -2.23 5.51
C ALA A 15 0.55 -3.03 6.47
N ARG A 16 0.04 -2.38 7.52
CA ARG A 16 -0.89 -3.00 8.47
C ARG A 16 -2.22 -3.41 7.84
N LEU A 17 -2.77 -2.59 6.94
CA LEU A 17 -4.00 -2.90 6.20
C LEU A 17 -3.80 -4.04 5.19
N LEU A 18 -2.64 -4.09 4.55
CA LEU A 18 -2.27 -5.15 3.60
C LEU A 18 -1.84 -6.45 4.29
N GLY A 19 -1.65 -6.43 5.63
CA GLY A 19 -1.17 -7.58 6.39
C GLY A 19 0.29 -7.93 6.09
N VAL A 20 1.11 -6.97 5.66
CA VAL A 20 2.52 -7.17 5.31
C VAL A 20 3.44 -6.30 6.15
N SER A 21 4.73 -6.60 6.12
CA SER A 21 5.73 -5.79 6.83
C SER A 21 6.01 -4.48 6.09
N VAL A 22 6.31 -3.42 6.84
CA VAL A 22 6.70 -2.10 6.30
C VAL A 22 7.89 -2.20 5.35
N ASN A 23 8.88 -3.04 5.68
CA ASN A 23 10.03 -3.30 4.81
C ASN A 23 9.64 -4.01 3.51
N GLU A 24 8.68 -4.94 3.57
CA GLU A 24 8.21 -5.70 2.41
C GLU A 24 7.46 -4.79 1.45
N LEU A 25 6.58 -3.92 1.98
CA LEU A 25 5.91 -2.87 1.21
C LEU A 25 6.89 -1.86 0.62
N LYS A 26 7.88 -1.42 1.40
CA LYS A 26 8.93 -0.52 0.92
C LYS A 26 9.76 -1.16 -0.19
N ALA A 27 10.15 -2.42 -0.03
CA ALA A 27 10.92 -3.16 -1.02
C ALA A 27 10.11 -3.36 -2.30
N ALA A 28 8.83 -3.76 -2.21
CA ALA A 28 7.93 -3.90 -3.34
C ALA A 28 7.79 -2.61 -4.14
N ILE A 29 7.62 -1.47 -3.46
CA ILE A 29 7.52 -0.16 -4.11
C ILE A 29 8.86 0.26 -4.74
N HIS A 30 9.99 -0.04 -4.08
CA HIS A 30 11.31 0.35 -4.55
C HIS A 30 11.81 -0.53 -5.71
N GLN A 31 11.52 -1.83 -5.67
CA GLN A 31 11.90 -2.80 -6.70
C GLN A 31 10.86 -2.90 -7.82
N GLY A 32 9.66 -2.36 -7.62
CA GLY A 32 8.53 -2.55 -8.53
C GLY A 32 8.02 -3.99 -8.54
N THR A 33 8.29 -4.76 -7.48
CA THR A 33 7.90 -6.16 -7.38
C THR A 33 6.47 -6.29 -6.84
N PRO A 34 5.68 -7.25 -7.36
CA PRO A 34 4.34 -7.48 -6.88
C PRO A 34 4.37 -8.02 -5.45
N LEU A 35 3.51 -7.47 -4.61
CA LEU A 35 3.33 -7.86 -3.23
C LEU A 35 2.30 -8.99 -3.18
N ARG A 36 2.77 -10.23 -2.92
CA ARG A 36 1.92 -11.43 -2.93
C ARG A 36 1.13 -11.62 -4.24
N GLY A 37 1.73 -11.28 -5.38
CA GLY A 37 1.09 -11.40 -6.69
C GLY A 37 0.16 -10.24 -7.06
N VAL A 38 0.09 -9.18 -6.24
CA VAL A 38 -0.70 -7.98 -6.50
C VAL A 38 0.20 -6.77 -6.67
N THR A 39 -0.17 -5.87 -7.58
CA THR A 39 0.55 -4.62 -7.81
C THR A 39 0.51 -3.77 -6.53
N PRO A 40 1.66 -3.32 -6.00
CA PRO A 40 1.68 -2.53 -4.79
C PRO A 40 0.98 -1.17 -5.00
N PRO A 41 0.31 -0.61 -3.98
CA PRO A 41 -0.36 0.67 -4.09
C PRO A 41 0.68 1.77 -4.39
N GLN A 42 0.35 2.66 -5.32
CA GLN A 42 1.27 3.73 -5.69
C GLN A 42 1.27 4.83 -4.63
N PRO A 43 2.44 5.31 -4.19
CA PRO A 43 2.52 6.43 -3.26
C PRO A 43 2.09 7.72 -3.96
N VAL A 44 1.12 8.42 -3.39
CA VAL A 44 0.53 9.66 -3.96
C VAL A 44 1.43 10.86 -3.75
N VAL A 45 2.25 10.85 -2.69
CA VAL A 45 3.26 11.88 -2.44
C VAL A 45 4.57 11.20 -2.12
N ARG A 46 5.57 11.41 -2.98
CA ARG A 46 6.99 11.31 -2.61
C ARG A 46 7.38 12.68 -2.10
N ALA A 47 7.32 12.91 -0.79
CA ALA A 47 7.67 14.22 -0.24
C ALA A 47 9.17 14.46 -0.48
N GLY A 48 9.49 15.18 -1.54
CA GLY A 48 10.83 15.65 -1.85
C GLY A 48 11.35 16.50 -0.69
N GLY A 49 12.31 15.96 0.05
CA GLY A 49 12.96 16.66 1.16
C GLY A 49 13.21 15.77 2.37
N ASN A 50 12.30 14.84 2.69
CA ASN A 50 12.49 13.93 3.82
C ASN A 50 12.26 12.48 3.39
N ARG A 51 13.36 11.74 3.24
CA ARG A 51 13.53 10.39 2.66
C ARG A 51 12.70 9.25 3.31
N GLY A 52 11.64 9.52 4.05
CA GLY A 52 10.94 8.52 4.88
C GLY A 52 9.43 8.37 4.67
N ASN A 53 8.70 9.44 4.32
CA ASN A 53 7.24 9.39 4.36
C ASN A 53 6.64 9.16 2.97
N LEU A 54 6.44 7.87 2.64
CA LEU A 54 5.54 7.45 1.57
C LEU A 54 4.10 7.54 2.09
N LEU A 55 3.30 8.38 1.44
CA LEU A 55 1.87 8.52 1.72
C LEU A 55 1.07 7.81 0.62
N PHE A 56 0.08 7.03 1.04
CA PHE A 56 -0.83 6.27 0.18
C PHE A 56 -2.25 6.74 0.42
N LEU A 57 -3.12 6.61 -0.57
CA LEU A 57 -4.55 6.77 -0.33
C LEU A 57 -5.08 5.50 0.32
N ALA A 58 -5.88 5.65 1.37
CA ALA A 58 -6.47 4.50 2.04
C ALA A 58 -7.37 3.69 1.09
N GLY A 59 -7.98 4.34 0.09
CA GLY A 59 -8.75 3.69 -0.97
C GLY A 59 -7.91 2.75 -1.82
N ASP A 60 -6.77 3.21 -2.34
CA ASP A 60 -5.83 2.37 -3.12
C ASP A 60 -5.31 1.19 -2.28
N VAL A 61 -4.99 1.44 -1.02
CA VAL A 61 -4.50 0.38 -0.12
C VAL A 61 -5.59 -0.65 0.17
N MET A 62 -6.84 -0.24 0.38
CA MET A 62 -7.96 -1.16 0.56
C MET A 62 -8.22 -1.99 -0.70
N ASP A 63 -8.21 -1.35 -1.87
CA ASP A 63 -8.42 -2.04 -3.16
C ASP A 63 -7.31 -3.07 -3.42
N CYS A 64 -6.05 -2.69 -3.13
CA CYS A 64 -4.93 -3.63 -3.14
C CYS A 64 -5.13 -4.77 -2.13
N ALA A 65 -5.57 -4.48 -0.91
CA ALA A 65 -5.79 -5.49 0.12
C ALA A 65 -6.92 -6.46 -0.26
N GLU A 66 -8.02 -5.96 -0.84
CA GLU A 66 -9.11 -6.78 -1.39
C GLU A 66 -8.61 -7.67 -2.53
N THR A 67 -7.82 -7.10 -3.44
CA THR A 67 -7.24 -7.84 -4.56
C THR A 67 -6.27 -8.92 -4.07
N MET A 68 -5.45 -8.63 -3.06
CA MET A 68 -4.57 -9.62 -2.40
C MET A 68 -5.38 -10.73 -1.73
N SER A 69 -6.46 -10.37 -1.03
CA SER A 69 -7.33 -11.34 -0.37
C SER A 69 -8.03 -12.26 -1.38
N LYS A 70 -8.44 -11.71 -2.55
CA LYS A 70 -9.01 -12.51 -3.65
C LYS A 70 -7.97 -13.38 -4.34
N ALA A 71 -6.78 -12.84 -4.62
CA ALA A 71 -5.69 -13.58 -5.28
C ALA A 71 -5.21 -14.77 -4.44
N GLY A 72 -5.18 -14.64 -3.10
CA GLY A 72 -4.83 -15.74 -2.19
C GLY A 72 -5.91 -16.82 -2.02
N ARG A 73 -7.13 -16.61 -2.52
CA ARG A 73 -8.29 -17.52 -2.34
C ARG A 73 -8.61 -18.36 -3.58
N GLY A 74 -7.76 -18.33 -4.60
CA GLY A 74 -7.97 -19.01 -5.88
C GLY A 74 -6.96 -20.11 -6.20
N ALA A 75 -6.23 -20.64 -5.20
CA ALA A 75 -5.30 -21.76 -5.36
C ALA A 75 -5.87 -23.03 -4.73
#